data_AF-A0A946HP39-F1
#
_entry.id   AF-A0A946HP39-F1
#
_cell.length_a   1.000
_cell.length_b   1.000
_cell.length_c   1.000
_cell.angle_alpha   90.00
_cell.angle_beta   90.00
_cell.angle_gamma   90.00
#
_symmetry.space_group_name_H-M   'P 1'
#
loop_
_entity.id
_entity.type
_entity.pdbx_description
1 polymer ?
#
loop_
_entity_poly.entity_id
_entity_poly.type
_entity_poly.pdbx_seq_one_letter_code
_entity_poly.pdbx_strand_id
1 'polypeptide(L)'
;GKLRNAVQKQLNEHRARYQELKDWKLFASAEKKKELITAMQLLLESDIQGAERAKAISAAHQEWKTLGRSQQNESLWKKFKKLSDDAYAPCKDHFKQRKQSLVENFDNRVALCTQLEADFERLSSADTTATENDDSSENAKANEQRLAAEIGTIISAAEQRWKDTAPVEQAKIKELQKRYYGLLNNLRKLRREASQENANRKLEAIAQAEALAASDDRAEAMRAAKELQRQWKEIGPSNHKDDQNYWRAFRAACDSIFTRETGESAEGRPRRENTASRNSKTANANIDIAKVSAELDALLSSLESLLALDDEEFRQAREQYQDQSQQFSAALSPKLGNRGKIYTERFTTLKRRFDTRYKALPDKRQQQRIATVSALTDKLDAFEASLLSAKDADEFATAKAAFDSEDWKTLTKPDDDSFAAILDARLASLLKATKAADLDKLSNEAAISAARLCTELEISANVDTPSADQALRMQLQLEQLKAVFGQAKRSAADVIKHSRDEQLRLQCLGPLSPEKRKELRERFDVAAAKLNRG
;
A
#
# COMPACT_ATOMS: atom_id res chain seq x y z
N GLY A 1 17.62 48.93 49.17
CA GLY A 1 16.59 49.84 48.64
C GLY A 1 16.50 49.82 47.13
N LYS A 2 17.51 50.36 46.43
CA LYS A 2 17.48 50.59 44.96
C LYS A 2 17.34 49.32 44.11
N LEU A 3 18.07 48.24 44.44
CA LEU A 3 18.01 46.97 43.70
C LEU A 3 16.61 46.31 43.76
N ARG A 4 15.99 46.31 44.94
CA ARG A 4 14.63 45.78 45.15
C ARG A 4 13.58 46.54 44.34
N ASN A 5 13.70 47.87 44.26
CA ASN A 5 12.80 48.70 43.46
C ASN A 5 12.99 48.48 41.95
N ALA A 6 14.22 48.28 41.49
CA ALA A 6 14.51 47.96 40.08
C ALA A 6 13.92 46.60 39.68
N VAL A 7 14.10 45.56 40.51
CA VAL A 7 13.51 44.24 40.28
C VAL A 7 11.98 44.27 40.33
N GLN A 8 11.39 45.03 41.26
CA GLN A 8 9.93 45.19 41.34
C GLN A 8 9.37 45.90 40.10
N LYS A 9 10.08 46.91 39.57
CA LYS A 9 9.70 47.60 38.34
C LYS A 9 9.71 46.65 37.14
N GLN A 10 10.79 45.87 36.97
CA GLN A 10 10.88 44.84 35.93
C GLN A 10 9.78 43.77 36.07
N LEU A 11 9.50 43.31 37.29
CA LEU A 11 8.43 42.35 37.55
C LEU A 11 7.05 42.89 37.15
N ASN A 12 6.77 44.16 37.43
CA ASN A 12 5.52 44.82 37.06
C ASN A 12 5.42 44.99 35.53
N GLU A 13 6.51 45.34 34.86
CA GLU A 13 6.57 45.42 33.39
C GLU A 13 6.34 44.05 32.73
N HIS A 14 6.97 42.98 33.25
CA HIS A 14 6.74 41.61 32.78
C HIS A 14 5.31 41.14 33.06
N ARG A 15 4.72 41.52 34.19
CA ARG A 15 3.32 41.20 34.54
C ARG A 15 2.33 41.92 33.61
N ALA A 16 2.57 43.19 33.29
CA ALA A 16 1.75 43.95 32.34
C ALA A 16 1.81 43.33 30.94
N ARG A 17 3.04 43.05 30.43
CA ARG A 17 3.23 42.36 29.15
C ARG A 17 2.57 40.98 29.11
N TYR A 18 2.67 40.21 30.20
CA TYR A 18 1.99 38.92 30.30
C TYR A 18 0.46 39.06 30.21
N GLN A 19 -0.10 40.06 30.88
CA GLN A 19 -1.54 40.33 30.85
C GLN A 19 -2.01 40.77 29.47
N GLU A 20 -1.27 41.66 28.79
CA GLU A 20 -1.52 42.05 27.40
C GLU A 20 -1.49 40.85 26.45
N LEU A 21 -0.48 39.97 26.55
CA LEU A 21 -0.38 38.75 25.74
C LEU A 21 -1.53 37.78 26.01
N LYS A 22 -1.97 37.68 27.27
CA LYS A 22 -3.11 36.85 27.65
C LYS A 22 -4.43 37.40 27.09
N ASP A 23 -4.63 38.71 27.14
CA ASP A 23 -5.84 39.36 26.63
C ASP A 23 -5.87 39.30 25.10
N TRP A 24 -4.73 39.49 24.45
CA TRP A 24 -4.57 39.28 23.01
C TRP A 24 -4.86 37.82 22.61
N LYS A 25 -4.37 36.83 23.37
CA LYS A 25 -4.70 35.42 23.16
C LYS A 25 -6.21 35.17 23.24
N LEU A 26 -6.89 35.72 24.25
CA LEU A 26 -8.34 35.55 24.42
C LEU A 26 -9.15 36.19 23.30
N PHE A 27 -8.67 37.32 22.76
CA PHE A 27 -9.25 38.00 21.61
C PHE A 27 -9.04 37.24 20.30
N ALA A 28 -7.81 36.81 20.00
CA ALA A 28 -7.49 36.01 18.82
C ALA A 28 -8.27 34.69 18.79
N SER A 29 -8.39 34.00 19.93
CA SER A 29 -9.24 32.81 20.06
C SER A 29 -10.72 33.12 19.85
N ALA A 30 -11.20 34.34 20.12
CA ALA A 30 -12.59 34.72 19.88
C ALA A 30 -12.86 34.96 18.39
N GLU A 31 -11.96 35.63 17.68
CA GLU A 31 -12.08 35.82 16.21
C GLU A 31 -12.04 34.49 15.46
N LYS A 32 -11.11 33.60 15.80
CA LYS A 32 -11.05 32.25 15.22
C LYS A 32 -12.33 31.44 15.45
N LYS A 33 -12.98 31.59 16.61
CA LYS A 33 -14.28 30.96 16.87
C LYS A 33 -15.43 31.56 16.05
N LYS A 34 -15.38 32.85 15.73
CA LYS A 34 -16.34 33.47 14.81
C LYS A 34 -16.16 32.93 13.39
N GLU A 35 -14.92 32.78 12.93
CA GLU A 35 -14.62 32.14 11.63
C GLU A 35 -15.18 30.71 11.57
N LEU A 36 -15.01 29.91 12.63
CA LEU A 36 -15.60 28.56 12.72
C LEU A 36 -17.13 28.55 12.67
N ILE A 37 -17.78 29.55 13.28
CA ILE A 37 -19.24 29.72 13.21
C ILE A 37 -19.67 30.01 11.77
N THR A 38 -18.96 30.90 11.06
CA THR A 38 -19.23 31.21 9.65
C THR A 38 -19.01 29.99 8.76
N ALA A 39 -17.93 29.23 8.98
CA ALA A 39 -17.68 27.99 8.26
C ALA A 39 -18.79 26.94 8.51
N MET A 40 -19.28 26.82 9.75
CA MET A 40 -20.40 25.93 10.08
C MET A 40 -21.71 26.35 9.40
N GLN A 41 -21.95 27.65 9.27
CA GLN A 41 -23.11 28.17 8.56
C GLN A 41 -23.04 27.86 7.05
N LEU A 42 -21.87 28.02 6.43
CA LEU A 42 -21.67 27.63 5.03
C LEU A 42 -21.87 26.12 4.82
N LEU A 43 -21.42 25.29 5.76
CA LEU A 43 -21.64 23.84 5.72
C LEU A 43 -23.13 23.46 5.77
N LEU A 44 -23.94 24.24 6.48
CA LEU A 44 -25.39 24.05 6.57
C LEU A 44 -26.09 24.40 5.25
N GLU A 45 -25.60 25.40 4.53
CA GLU A 45 -26.14 25.85 3.23
C GLU A 45 -25.62 24.99 2.04
N SER A 46 -24.49 24.32 2.22
CA SER A 46 -23.85 23.51 1.17
C SER A 46 -24.52 22.14 0.94
N ASP A 47 -24.60 21.67 -0.30
CA ASP A 47 -25.12 20.32 -0.66
C ASP A 47 -24.05 19.21 -0.57
N ILE A 48 -23.29 19.19 0.53
CA ILE A 48 -22.23 18.20 0.74
C ILE A 48 -22.83 16.87 1.25
N GLN A 49 -22.34 15.75 0.73
CA GLN A 49 -22.71 14.39 1.15
C GLN A 49 -22.50 14.16 2.66
N GLY A 50 -23.38 13.38 3.28
CA GLY A 50 -23.45 13.26 4.75
C GLY A 50 -22.17 12.79 5.44
N ALA A 51 -21.31 12.00 4.78
CA ALA A 51 -20.03 11.56 5.34
C ALA A 51 -18.98 12.68 5.39
N GLU A 52 -18.86 13.46 4.33
CA GLU A 52 -17.91 14.58 4.24
C GLU A 52 -18.35 15.73 5.15
N ARG A 53 -19.65 16.01 5.18
CA ARG A 53 -20.25 16.98 6.09
C ARG A 53 -19.97 16.62 7.55
N ALA A 54 -20.17 15.36 7.95
CA ALA A 54 -19.86 14.90 9.32
C ALA A 54 -18.36 15.01 9.67
N LYS A 55 -17.47 14.77 8.71
CA LYS A 55 -16.02 14.93 8.90
C LYS A 55 -15.65 16.41 9.11
N ALA A 56 -16.20 17.31 8.30
CA ALA A 56 -15.99 18.75 8.45
C ALA A 56 -16.51 19.27 9.80
N ILE A 57 -17.69 18.83 10.23
CA ILE A 57 -18.26 19.16 11.55
C ILE A 57 -17.32 18.67 12.68
N SER A 58 -16.82 17.43 12.60
CA SER A 58 -15.89 16.88 13.60
C SER A 58 -14.58 17.67 13.66
N ALA A 59 -14.01 18.04 12.50
CA ALA A 59 -12.82 18.88 12.43
C ALA A 59 -13.05 20.25 13.10
N ALA A 60 -14.16 20.90 12.81
CA ALA A 60 -14.54 22.16 13.44
C ALA A 60 -14.70 22.03 14.98
N HIS A 61 -15.24 20.92 15.48
CA HIS A 61 -15.29 20.64 16.93
C HIS A 61 -13.91 20.42 17.56
N GLN A 62 -12.98 19.79 16.84
CA GLN A 62 -11.60 19.64 17.32
C GLN A 62 -10.88 20.99 17.35
N GLU A 63 -10.98 21.77 16.27
CA GLU A 63 -10.43 23.12 16.21
C GLU A 63 -11.01 24.00 17.33
N TRP A 64 -12.32 23.95 17.57
CA TRP A 64 -12.96 24.64 18.69
C TRP A 64 -12.36 24.27 20.05
N LYS A 65 -12.14 22.97 20.30
CA LYS A 65 -11.55 22.48 21.55
C LYS A 65 -10.09 22.94 21.70
N THR A 66 -9.31 22.94 20.63
CA THR A 66 -7.91 23.40 20.65
C THR A 66 -7.78 24.89 20.95
N LEU A 67 -8.72 25.73 20.49
CA LEU A 67 -8.71 27.17 20.74
C LEU A 67 -8.92 27.57 22.22
N GLY A 68 -9.44 26.66 23.06
CA GLY A 68 -9.55 26.85 24.50
C GLY A 68 -10.55 27.95 24.92
N ARG A 69 -10.31 28.64 26.04
CA ARG A 69 -11.16 29.76 26.49
C ARG A 69 -10.90 31.01 25.64
N SER A 70 -11.96 31.78 25.39
CA SER A 70 -11.92 33.04 24.61
C SER A 70 -12.78 34.11 25.29
N GLN A 71 -12.71 35.35 24.78
CA GLN A 71 -13.76 36.32 25.09
C GLN A 71 -15.13 35.81 24.60
N GLN A 72 -16.19 36.10 25.36
CA GLN A 72 -17.57 35.72 25.04
C GLN A 72 -17.82 34.21 24.82
N ASN A 73 -16.99 33.35 25.42
CA ASN A 73 -16.94 31.91 25.17
C ASN A 73 -18.30 31.20 25.17
N GLU A 74 -19.16 31.49 26.15
CA GLU A 74 -20.47 30.84 26.28
C GLU A 74 -21.42 31.21 25.14
N SER A 75 -21.43 32.48 24.73
CA SER A 75 -22.29 32.96 23.65
C SER A 75 -21.88 32.40 22.29
N LEU A 76 -20.57 32.37 22.02
CA LEU A 76 -20.02 31.79 20.80
C LEU A 76 -20.27 30.27 20.76
N TRP A 77 -20.11 29.58 21.90
CA TRP A 77 -20.39 28.15 22.00
C TRP A 77 -21.85 27.82 21.75
N LYS A 78 -22.80 28.58 22.30
CA LYS A 78 -24.24 28.37 22.05
C LYS A 78 -24.57 28.48 20.56
N LYS A 79 -24.02 29.48 19.85
CA LYS A 79 -24.19 29.65 18.40
C LYS A 79 -23.57 28.51 17.60
N PHE A 80 -22.31 28.19 17.89
CA PHE A 80 -21.57 27.10 17.24
C PHE A 80 -22.26 25.75 17.42
N LYS A 81 -22.68 25.44 18.64
CA LYS A 81 -23.36 24.18 18.96
C LYS A 81 -24.67 24.05 18.19
N LYS A 82 -25.51 25.09 18.18
CA LYS A 82 -26.77 25.07 17.44
C LYS A 82 -26.54 24.79 15.94
N LEU A 83 -25.66 25.56 15.30
CA LEU A 83 -25.33 25.37 13.88
C LEU A 83 -24.76 23.98 13.59
N SER A 84 -23.92 23.46 14.50
CA SER A 84 -23.38 22.11 14.37
C SER A 84 -24.45 21.03 14.50
N ASP A 85 -25.39 21.18 15.43
CA ASP A 85 -26.48 20.22 15.62
C ASP A 85 -27.40 20.20 14.39
N ASP A 86 -27.74 21.39 13.87
CA ASP A 86 -28.56 21.56 12.67
C ASP A 86 -27.85 20.99 11.42
N ALA A 87 -26.56 21.27 11.24
CA ALA A 87 -25.77 20.74 10.12
C ALA A 87 -25.56 19.22 10.19
N TYR A 88 -25.55 18.63 11.40
CA TYR A 88 -25.39 17.19 11.60
C TYR A 88 -26.70 16.41 11.43
N ALA A 89 -27.87 17.04 11.56
CA ALA A 89 -29.16 16.36 11.49
C ALA A 89 -29.33 15.50 10.20
N PRO A 90 -29.01 15.99 8.99
CA PRO A 90 -29.08 15.17 7.77
C PRO A 90 -28.04 14.04 7.73
N CYS A 91 -26.89 14.23 8.38
CA CYS A 91 -25.84 13.19 8.46
C CYS A 91 -26.33 11.98 9.27
N LYS A 92 -27.15 12.22 10.30
CA LYS A 92 -27.71 11.17 11.16
C LYS A 92 -28.55 10.18 10.36
N ASP A 93 -29.38 10.67 9.44
CA ASP A 93 -30.24 9.82 8.60
C ASP A 93 -29.42 9.03 7.59
N HIS A 94 -28.41 9.64 6.97
CA HIS A 94 -27.47 8.96 6.08
C HIS A 94 -26.72 7.81 6.81
N PHE A 95 -26.22 8.05 8.03
CA PHE A 95 -25.56 6.98 8.81
C PHE A 95 -26.54 5.91 9.27
N LYS A 96 -27.79 6.28 9.57
CA LYS A 96 -28.85 5.31 9.90
C LYS A 96 -29.16 4.39 8.72
N GLN A 97 -29.37 4.96 7.54
CA GLN A 97 -29.61 4.21 6.30
C GLN A 97 -28.42 3.31 5.97
N ARG A 98 -27.19 3.86 6.01
CA ARG A 98 -25.98 3.06 5.78
C ARG A 98 -25.87 1.89 6.76
N LYS A 99 -26.15 2.11 8.04
CA LYS A 99 -26.15 1.03 9.04
C LYS A 99 -27.22 -0.02 8.73
N GLN A 100 -28.42 0.40 8.33
CA GLN A 100 -29.48 -0.52 7.92
C GLN A 100 -29.07 -1.37 6.71
N SER A 101 -28.50 -0.77 5.66
CA SER A 101 -28.00 -1.51 4.49
C SER A 101 -26.89 -2.50 4.84
N LEU A 102 -26.00 -2.15 5.78
CA LEU A 102 -24.95 -3.09 6.24
C LEU A 102 -25.54 -4.30 6.97
N VAL A 103 -26.60 -4.11 7.76
CA VAL A 103 -27.31 -5.19 8.47
C VAL A 103 -28.07 -6.05 7.47
N GLU A 104 -28.82 -5.45 6.54
CA GLU A 104 -29.55 -6.17 5.49
C GLU A 104 -28.60 -6.99 4.60
N ASN A 105 -27.46 -6.42 4.19
CA ASN A 105 -26.44 -7.14 3.44
C ASN A 105 -25.85 -8.31 4.25
N PHE A 106 -25.68 -8.15 5.56
CA PHE A 106 -25.21 -9.22 6.43
C PHE A 106 -26.24 -10.35 6.51
N ASP A 107 -27.51 -10.02 6.73
CA ASP A 107 -28.61 -10.99 6.79
C ASP A 107 -28.77 -11.74 5.46
N ASN A 108 -28.62 -11.05 4.33
CA ASN A 108 -28.61 -11.66 3.00
C ASN A 108 -27.45 -12.66 2.82
N ARG A 109 -26.27 -12.37 3.36
CA ARG A 109 -25.13 -13.32 3.34
C ARG A 109 -25.32 -14.50 4.27
N VAL A 110 -25.98 -14.30 5.42
CA VAL A 110 -26.38 -15.39 6.31
C VAL A 110 -27.37 -16.31 5.58
N ALA A 111 -28.39 -15.75 4.95
CA ALA A 111 -29.37 -16.50 4.16
C ALA A 111 -28.72 -17.27 3.00
N LEU A 112 -27.75 -16.67 2.30
CA LEU A 112 -26.98 -17.35 1.26
C LEU A 112 -26.20 -18.55 1.82
N CYS A 113 -25.55 -18.42 2.98
CA CYS A 113 -24.84 -19.56 3.57
C CYS A 113 -25.80 -20.68 3.98
N THR A 114 -26.96 -20.34 4.55
CA THR A 114 -28.00 -21.32 4.89
C THR A 114 -28.55 -22.02 3.64
N GLN A 115 -28.75 -21.29 2.54
CA GLN A 115 -29.16 -21.88 1.27
C GLN A 115 -28.10 -22.85 0.74
N LEU A 116 -26.82 -22.47 0.77
CA LEU A 116 -25.71 -23.32 0.33
C LEU A 116 -25.54 -24.59 1.18
N GLU A 117 -25.87 -24.53 2.47
CA GLU A 117 -25.90 -25.71 3.34
C GLU A 117 -27.00 -26.67 2.94
N ALA A 118 -28.22 -26.17 2.73
CA ALA A 118 -29.35 -26.99 2.27
C ALA A 118 -29.08 -27.60 0.89
N ASP A 119 -28.49 -26.82 -0.02
CA ASP A 119 -28.05 -27.32 -1.33
C ASP A 119 -26.98 -28.39 -1.18
N PHE A 120 -25.96 -28.17 -0.35
CA PHE A 120 -24.92 -29.16 -0.11
C PHE A 120 -25.48 -30.46 0.50
N GLU A 121 -26.38 -30.38 1.47
CA GLU A 121 -27.02 -31.54 2.09
C GLU A 121 -27.88 -32.33 1.10
N ARG A 122 -28.70 -31.64 0.29
CA ARG A 122 -29.48 -32.27 -0.79
C ARG A 122 -28.59 -32.97 -1.81
N LEU A 123 -27.52 -32.31 -2.23
CA LEU A 123 -26.62 -32.84 -3.26
C LEU A 123 -25.72 -33.98 -2.73
N SER A 124 -25.36 -33.94 -1.45
CA SER A 124 -24.59 -34.99 -0.80
C SER A 124 -25.43 -36.21 -0.44
N SER A 125 -26.75 -36.07 -0.23
CA SER A 125 -27.65 -37.17 0.10
C SER A 125 -28.23 -37.88 -1.13
N ALA A 126 -28.31 -37.18 -2.28
CA ALA A 126 -28.74 -37.75 -3.55
C ALA A 126 -27.89 -38.95 -4.02
N ASP A 127 -26.63 -39.03 -3.57
CA ASP A 127 -25.72 -40.14 -3.85
C ASP A 127 -26.10 -41.44 -3.08
N THR A 128 -26.86 -41.31 -1.98
CA THR A 128 -27.25 -42.45 -1.12
C THR A 128 -28.55 -43.13 -1.54
N THR A 129 -29.42 -42.45 -2.28
CA THR A 129 -30.79 -42.94 -2.59
C THR A 129 -30.94 -43.55 -3.98
N ALA A 130 -29.94 -43.43 -4.85
CA ALA A 130 -29.98 -43.96 -6.22
C ALA A 130 -29.76 -45.49 -6.30
N THR A 131 -29.55 -46.17 -5.17
CA THR A 131 -29.10 -47.56 -5.13
C THR A 131 -30.23 -48.60 -5.21
N GLU A 132 -31.52 -48.23 -5.19
CA GLU A 132 -32.56 -49.26 -5.00
C GLU A 132 -33.65 -49.44 -6.05
N ASN A 133 -34.00 -48.48 -6.94
CA ASN A 133 -35.05 -48.76 -7.94
C ASN A 133 -34.99 -47.80 -9.14
N ASP A 134 -34.37 -48.18 -10.28
CA ASP A 134 -34.81 -47.89 -11.67
C ASP A 134 -33.69 -48.23 -12.68
N ASP A 135 -33.87 -49.29 -13.47
CA ASP A 135 -32.86 -49.98 -14.30
C ASP A 135 -32.81 -49.43 -15.75
N SER A 136 -32.83 -48.10 -15.91
CA SER A 136 -32.73 -47.44 -17.22
C SER A 136 -31.48 -46.56 -17.30
N SER A 137 -30.45 -47.06 -17.98
CA SER A 137 -29.12 -46.43 -18.02
C SER A 137 -29.06 -45.06 -18.72
N GLU A 138 -30.09 -44.69 -19.49
CA GLU A 138 -30.24 -43.32 -20.03
C GLU A 138 -30.58 -42.29 -18.93
N ASN A 139 -31.30 -42.69 -17.87
CA ASN A 139 -31.65 -41.80 -16.76
C ASN A 139 -30.44 -41.51 -15.84
N ALA A 140 -29.52 -42.47 -15.66
CA ALA A 140 -28.35 -42.31 -14.80
C ALA A 140 -27.35 -41.26 -15.34
N LYS A 141 -27.06 -41.30 -16.66
CA LYS A 141 -26.21 -40.31 -17.34
C LYS A 141 -26.78 -38.89 -17.27
N ALA A 142 -28.10 -38.77 -17.46
CA ALA A 142 -28.80 -37.49 -17.35
C ALA A 142 -28.73 -36.95 -15.91
N ASN A 143 -28.79 -37.82 -14.90
CA ASN A 143 -28.83 -37.42 -13.50
C ASN A 143 -27.47 -36.91 -12.99
N GLU A 144 -26.36 -37.62 -13.25
CA GLU A 144 -25.01 -37.19 -12.82
C GLU A 144 -24.52 -35.94 -13.55
N GLN A 145 -24.79 -35.81 -14.86
CA GLN A 145 -24.43 -34.61 -15.62
C GLN A 145 -25.26 -33.39 -15.18
N ARG A 146 -26.53 -33.59 -14.85
CA ARG A 146 -27.38 -32.56 -14.23
C ARG A 146 -26.82 -32.15 -12.88
N LEU A 147 -26.35 -33.09 -12.05
CA LEU A 147 -25.76 -32.82 -10.75
C LEU A 147 -24.49 -31.94 -10.85
N ALA A 148 -23.54 -32.30 -11.73
CA ALA A 148 -22.32 -31.52 -11.89
C ALA A 148 -22.57 -30.11 -12.48
N ALA A 149 -23.53 -29.98 -13.41
CA ALA A 149 -23.95 -28.70 -13.96
C ALA A 149 -24.67 -27.84 -12.92
N GLU A 150 -25.57 -28.44 -12.12
CA GLU A 150 -26.29 -27.80 -11.03
C GLU A 150 -25.34 -27.30 -9.94
N ILE A 151 -24.33 -28.09 -9.54
CA ILE A 151 -23.29 -27.61 -8.62
C ILE A 151 -22.56 -26.40 -9.21
N GLY A 152 -22.28 -26.41 -10.52
CA GLY A 152 -21.67 -25.29 -11.23
C GLY A 152 -22.51 -24.01 -11.21
N THR A 153 -23.82 -24.12 -11.44
CA THR A 153 -24.74 -22.98 -11.41
C THR A 153 -24.90 -22.42 -10.00
N ILE A 154 -25.01 -23.29 -8.99
CA ILE A 154 -25.08 -22.90 -7.57
C ILE A 154 -23.82 -22.11 -7.15
N ILE A 155 -22.63 -22.63 -7.47
CA ILE A 155 -21.37 -21.93 -7.16
C ILE A 155 -21.33 -20.55 -7.83
N SER A 156 -21.69 -20.47 -9.11
CA SER A 156 -21.64 -19.21 -9.87
C SER A 156 -22.63 -18.19 -9.34
N ALA A 157 -23.87 -18.61 -9.03
CA ALA A 157 -24.90 -17.76 -8.45
C ALA A 157 -24.50 -17.27 -7.04
N ALA A 158 -23.90 -18.14 -6.24
CA ALA A 158 -23.41 -17.80 -4.91
C ALA A 158 -22.25 -16.80 -4.95
N GLU A 159 -21.35 -16.91 -5.92
CA GLU A 159 -20.26 -15.94 -6.12
C GLU A 159 -20.79 -14.56 -6.54
N GLN A 160 -21.83 -14.49 -7.37
CA GLN A 160 -22.48 -13.22 -7.72
C GLN A 160 -23.22 -12.60 -6.53
N ARG A 161 -24.08 -13.37 -5.87
CA ARG A 161 -24.85 -12.87 -4.70
C ARG A 161 -23.94 -12.42 -3.55
N TRP A 162 -22.78 -13.06 -3.38
CA TRP A 162 -21.78 -12.62 -2.40
C TRP A 162 -21.15 -11.27 -2.75
N LYS A 163 -20.98 -10.96 -4.05
CA LYS A 163 -20.51 -9.65 -4.53
C LYS A 163 -21.58 -8.58 -4.36
N ASP A 164 -22.82 -8.86 -4.76
CA ASP A 164 -23.92 -7.89 -4.74
C ASP A 164 -24.32 -7.46 -3.31
N THR A 165 -24.10 -8.35 -2.33
CA THR A 165 -24.36 -8.09 -0.91
C THR A 165 -23.16 -7.45 -0.20
N ALA A 166 -22.33 -6.69 -0.91
CA ALA A 166 -21.27 -5.87 -0.33
C ALA A 166 -21.72 -4.39 -0.26
N PRO A 167 -21.33 -3.60 0.75
CA PRO A 167 -20.48 -3.92 1.91
C PRO A 167 -21.25 -4.48 3.12
N VAL A 168 -20.54 -5.09 4.09
CA VAL A 168 -21.07 -5.57 5.39
C VAL A 168 -20.18 -5.17 6.57
N GLU A 169 -20.68 -5.28 7.81
CA GLU A 169 -19.92 -4.97 9.02
C GLU A 169 -18.68 -5.89 9.17
N GLN A 170 -17.49 -5.31 9.17
CA GLN A 170 -16.20 -6.03 9.23
C GLN A 170 -16.04 -6.88 10.51
N ALA A 171 -16.64 -6.47 11.63
CA ALA A 171 -16.56 -7.23 12.88
C ALA A 171 -17.29 -8.58 12.81
N LYS A 172 -18.32 -8.70 11.96
CA LYS A 172 -19.18 -9.89 11.86
C LYS A 172 -18.87 -10.77 10.64
N ILE A 173 -18.13 -10.26 9.65
CA ILE A 173 -17.93 -10.95 8.37
C ILE A 173 -17.01 -12.17 8.46
N LYS A 174 -16.06 -12.22 9.40
CA LYS A 174 -14.97 -13.22 9.40
C LYS A 174 -15.47 -14.66 9.52
N GLU A 175 -16.35 -14.95 10.48
CA GLU A 175 -16.91 -16.29 10.64
C GLU A 175 -17.83 -16.66 9.47
N LEU A 176 -18.57 -15.68 8.95
CA LEU A 176 -19.43 -15.88 7.78
C LEU A 176 -18.64 -16.16 6.50
N GLN A 177 -17.49 -15.50 6.31
CA GLN A 177 -16.55 -15.80 5.23
C GLN A 177 -16.01 -17.23 5.34
N LYS A 178 -15.60 -17.64 6.55
CA LYS A 178 -15.12 -19.00 6.79
C LYS A 178 -16.20 -20.03 6.46
N ARG A 179 -17.45 -19.80 6.89
CA ARG A 179 -18.62 -20.62 6.55
C ARG A 179 -18.84 -20.69 5.03
N TYR A 180 -18.92 -19.54 4.36
CA TYR A 180 -19.13 -19.43 2.91
C TYR A 180 -18.05 -20.14 2.09
N TYR A 181 -16.77 -19.85 2.32
CA TYR A 181 -15.69 -20.48 1.57
C TYR A 181 -15.54 -21.97 1.90
N GLY A 182 -15.87 -22.38 3.12
CA GLY A 182 -15.97 -23.79 3.48
C GLY A 182 -17.02 -24.52 2.64
N LEU A 183 -18.23 -23.96 2.52
CA LEU A 183 -19.31 -24.52 1.70
C LEU A 183 -18.96 -24.57 0.22
N LEU A 184 -18.39 -23.50 -0.34
CA LEU A 184 -17.93 -23.50 -1.73
C LEU A 184 -16.86 -24.58 -1.99
N ASN A 185 -15.93 -24.77 -1.05
CA ASN A 185 -14.91 -25.80 -1.17
C ASN A 185 -15.50 -27.21 -1.12
N ASN A 186 -16.51 -27.43 -0.26
CA ASN A 186 -17.24 -28.70 -0.18
C ASN A 186 -18.01 -28.99 -1.48
N LEU A 187 -18.75 -28.02 -2.02
CA LEU A 187 -19.44 -28.16 -3.31
C LEU A 187 -18.47 -28.42 -4.46
N ARG A 188 -17.33 -27.71 -4.50
CA ARG A 188 -16.26 -27.96 -5.48
C ARG A 188 -15.60 -29.32 -5.30
N LYS A 189 -15.57 -29.87 -4.08
CA LYS A 189 -15.06 -31.22 -3.79
C LYS A 189 -16.04 -32.26 -4.31
N LEU A 190 -17.33 -32.15 -3.98
CA LEU A 190 -18.38 -33.04 -4.47
C LEU A 190 -18.40 -33.11 -6.00
N ARG A 191 -18.33 -31.96 -6.68
CA ARG A 191 -18.23 -31.91 -8.16
C ARG A 191 -16.98 -32.60 -8.70
N ARG A 192 -15.86 -32.52 -7.99
CA ARG A 192 -14.60 -33.18 -8.40
C ARG A 192 -14.66 -34.69 -8.18
N GLU A 193 -15.24 -35.14 -7.09
CA GLU A 193 -15.42 -36.57 -6.78
C GLU A 193 -16.33 -37.22 -7.82
N ALA A 194 -17.48 -36.63 -8.14
CA ALA A 194 -18.35 -37.11 -9.23
C ALA A 194 -17.62 -37.17 -10.58
N SER A 195 -16.80 -36.15 -10.89
CA SER A 195 -16.01 -36.13 -12.13
C SER A 195 -14.89 -37.18 -12.16
N GLN A 196 -14.27 -37.45 -11.01
CA GLN A 196 -13.22 -38.45 -10.87
C GLN A 196 -13.76 -39.87 -10.95
N GLU A 197 -14.93 -40.13 -10.37
CA GLU A 197 -15.60 -41.42 -10.47
C GLU A 197 -15.94 -41.75 -11.94
N ASN A 198 -16.41 -40.76 -12.68
CA ASN A 198 -16.61 -40.88 -14.13
C ASN A 198 -15.30 -41.16 -14.89
N ALA A 199 -14.18 -40.55 -14.47
CA ALA A 199 -12.88 -40.85 -15.06
C ALA A 199 -12.44 -42.30 -14.78
N ASN A 200 -12.63 -42.79 -13.55
CA ASN A 200 -12.29 -44.16 -13.16
C ASN A 200 -13.10 -45.19 -13.96
N ARG A 201 -14.43 -45.00 -14.06
CA ARG A 201 -15.31 -45.86 -14.87
C ARG A 201 -14.88 -45.88 -16.35
N LYS A 202 -14.47 -44.74 -16.91
CA LYS A 202 -13.94 -44.69 -18.29
C LYS A 202 -12.62 -45.45 -18.42
N LEU A 203 -11.70 -45.31 -17.47
CA LEU A 203 -10.44 -46.05 -17.49
C LEU A 203 -10.66 -47.57 -17.37
N GLU A 204 -11.59 -47.99 -16.52
CA GLU A 204 -11.97 -49.40 -16.39
C GLU A 204 -12.56 -49.95 -17.69
N ALA A 205 -13.47 -49.20 -18.34
CA ALA A 205 -14.00 -49.59 -19.64
C ALA A 205 -12.92 -49.66 -20.73
N ILE A 206 -11.89 -48.81 -20.70
CA ILE A 206 -10.73 -48.93 -21.61
C ILE A 206 -9.98 -50.24 -21.33
N ALA A 207 -9.67 -50.53 -20.06
CA ALA A 207 -8.94 -51.73 -19.69
C ALA A 207 -9.70 -53.02 -20.06
N GLN A 208 -11.02 -53.04 -19.87
CA GLN A 208 -11.88 -54.14 -20.31
C GLN A 208 -11.86 -54.31 -21.83
N ALA A 209 -11.92 -53.20 -22.59
CA ALA A 209 -11.82 -53.25 -24.05
C ALA A 209 -10.46 -53.80 -24.52
N GLU A 210 -9.36 -53.39 -23.88
CA GLU A 210 -8.01 -53.90 -24.18
C GLU A 210 -7.88 -55.39 -23.85
N ALA A 211 -8.46 -55.86 -22.75
CA ALA A 211 -8.48 -57.29 -22.40
C ALA A 211 -9.29 -58.13 -23.39
N LEU A 212 -10.44 -57.63 -23.84
CA LEU A 212 -11.27 -58.28 -24.86
C LEU A 212 -10.54 -58.35 -26.22
N ALA A 213 -9.73 -57.34 -26.55
CA ALA A 213 -8.87 -57.36 -27.74
C ALA A 213 -7.80 -58.46 -27.71
N ALA A 214 -7.38 -58.89 -26.52
CA ALA A 214 -6.43 -59.98 -26.32
C ALA A 214 -7.08 -61.38 -26.20
N SER A 215 -8.41 -61.49 -26.20
CA SER A 215 -9.11 -62.78 -26.04
C SER A 215 -9.08 -63.63 -27.32
N ASP A 216 -8.95 -64.94 -27.12
CA ASP A 216 -9.00 -65.94 -28.20
C ASP A 216 -10.43 -66.30 -28.63
N ASP A 217 -11.44 -66.14 -27.74
CA ASP A 217 -12.86 -66.29 -28.09
C ASP A 217 -13.39 -65.00 -28.73
N ARG A 218 -13.29 -64.96 -30.05
CA ARG A 218 -13.66 -63.80 -30.87
C ARG A 218 -15.16 -63.49 -30.83
N ALA A 219 -16.01 -64.50 -30.81
CA ALA A 219 -17.47 -64.31 -30.85
C ALA A 219 -18.00 -63.76 -29.53
N GLU A 220 -17.41 -64.18 -28.41
CA GLU A 220 -17.65 -63.61 -27.10
C GLU A 220 -17.05 -62.20 -26.96
N ALA A 221 -15.81 -61.99 -27.41
CA ALA A 221 -15.15 -60.68 -27.37
C ALA A 221 -15.91 -59.58 -28.12
N MET A 222 -16.48 -59.88 -29.30
CA MET A 222 -17.28 -58.93 -30.06
C MET A 222 -18.63 -58.61 -29.40
N ARG A 223 -19.28 -59.59 -28.75
CA ARG A 223 -20.53 -59.34 -28.00
C ARG A 223 -20.25 -58.47 -26.77
N ALA A 224 -19.20 -58.81 -26.01
CA ALA A 224 -18.77 -58.05 -24.84
C ALA A 224 -18.34 -56.61 -25.21
N ALA A 225 -17.64 -56.42 -26.34
CA ALA A 225 -17.25 -55.09 -26.81
C ALA A 225 -18.44 -54.21 -27.19
N LYS A 226 -19.49 -54.77 -27.79
CA LYS A 226 -20.74 -54.03 -28.09
C LYS A 226 -21.46 -53.59 -26.81
N GLU A 227 -21.50 -54.47 -25.81
CA GLU A 227 -22.08 -54.15 -24.49
C GLU A 227 -21.24 -53.07 -23.78
N LEU A 228 -19.91 -53.16 -23.85
CA LEU A 228 -19.01 -52.17 -23.29
C LEU A 228 -19.14 -50.80 -23.97
N GLN A 229 -19.40 -50.75 -25.29
CA GLN A 229 -19.73 -49.51 -26.00
C GLN A 229 -21.07 -48.91 -25.56
N ARG A 230 -22.04 -49.74 -25.15
CA ARG A 230 -23.30 -49.28 -24.54
C ARG A 230 -23.01 -48.66 -23.17
N GLN A 231 -22.31 -49.39 -22.31
CA GLN A 231 -21.91 -48.93 -20.97
C GLN A 231 -21.07 -47.65 -21.02
N TRP A 232 -20.15 -47.52 -21.98
CA TRP A 232 -19.36 -46.29 -22.17
C TRP A 232 -20.22 -45.05 -22.36
N LYS A 233 -21.32 -45.16 -23.12
CA LYS A 233 -22.24 -44.04 -23.36
C LYS A 233 -22.97 -43.62 -22.10
N GLU A 234 -23.07 -44.49 -21.11
CA GLU A 234 -23.75 -44.26 -19.83
C GLU A 234 -22.84 -43.56 -18.83
N ILE A 235 -21.51 -43.61 -19.04
CA ILE A 235 -20.55 -42.90 -18.20
C ILE A 235 -20.58 -41.39 -18.53
N GLY A 236 -20.85 -40.57 -17.52
CA GLY A 236 -20.91 -39.11 -17.64
C GLY A 236 -19.57 -38.46 -18.05
N PRO A 237 -19.56 -37.16 -18.36
CA PRO A 237 -18.33 -36.44 -18.69
C PRO A 237 -17.37 -36.39 -17.49
N SER A 238 -16.07 -36.48 -17.75
CA SER A 238 -15.01 -36.23 -16.76
C SER A 238 -14.36 -34.87 -17.03
N ASN A 239 -13.10 -34.66 -16.63
CA ASN A 239 -12.36 -33.46 -16.99
C ASN A 239 -12.29 -33.30 -18.52
N HIS A 240 -12.68 -32.13 -19.03
CA HIS A 240 -12.80 -31.84 -20.47
C HIS A 240 -11.51 -32.14 -21.27
N LYS A 241 -10.33 -32.02 -20.66
CA LYS A 241 -9.05 -32.35 -21.31
C LYS A 241 -8.81 -33.85 -21.45
N ASP A 242 -9.25 -34.63 -20.46
CA ASP A 242 -8.96 -36.06 -20.37
C ASP A 242 -10.02 -36.88 -21.12
N ASP A 243 -11.26 -36.40 -21.18
CA ASP A 243 -12.37 -37.05 -21.88
C ASP A 243 -12.08 -37.36 -23.36
N GLN A 244 -11.39 -36.47 -24.07
CA GLN A 244 -10.98 -36.73 -25.46
C GLN A 244 -9.94 -37.86 -25.56
N ASN A 245 -9.04 -37.95 -24.59
CA ASN A 245 -8.00 -38.98 -24.57
C ASN A 245 -8.61 -40.34 -24.22
N TYR A 246 -9.50 -40.38 -23.22
CA TYR A 246 -10.25 -41.56 -22.85
C TYR A 246 -11.07 -42.10 -24.03
N TRP A 247 -11.78 -41.23 -24.74
CA TRP A 247 -12.54 -41.62 -25.93
C TRP A 247 -11.67 -42.20 -27.04
N ARG A 248 -10.51 -41.58 -27.33
CA ARG A 248 -9.58 -42.08 -28.35
C ARG A 248 -9.02 -43.46 -27.99
N ALA A 249 -8.62 -43.64 -26.73
CA ALA A 249 -8.07 -44.91 -26.25
C ALA A 249 -9.13 -46.03 -26.30
N PHE A 250 -10.33 -45.76 -25.78
CA PHE A 250 -11.46 -46.69 -25.81
C PHE A 250 -11.82 -47.11 -27.24
N ARG A 251 -11.94 -46.12 -28.14
CA ARG A 251 -12.25 -46.39 -29.54
C ARG A 251 -11.17 -47.22 -30.23
N ALA A 252 -9.89 -46.92 -30.01
CA ALA A 252 -8.79 -47.70 -30.57
C ALA A 252 -8.80 -49.17 -30.10
N ALA A 253 -9.09 -49.40 -28.81
CA ALA A 253 -9.23 -50.74 -28.26
C ALA A 253 -10.42 -51.49 -28.90
N CYS A 254 -11.60 -50.86 -29.00
CA CYS A 254 -12.74 -51.43 -29.71
C CYS A 254 -12.45 -51.70 -31.19
N ASP A 255 -11.85 -50.74 -31.90
CA ASP A 255 -11.53 -50.86 -33.32
C ASP A 255 -10.63 -52.09 -33.55
N SER A 256 -9.64 -52.36 -32.69
CA SER A 256 -8.77 -53.55 -32.80
C SER A 256 -9.51 -54.89 -32.72
N ILE A 257 -10.62 -54.96 -31.98
CA ILE A 257 -11.49 -56.15 -31.87
C ILE A 257 -12.20 -56.40 -33.21
N PHE A 258 -12.69 -55.33 -33.85
CA PHE A 258 -13.47 -55.37 -35.09
C PHE A 258 -12.61 -55.38 -36.37
N THR A 259 -11.48 -54.69 -36.44
CA THR A 259 -10.61 -54.63 -37.64
C THR A 259 -9.92 -55.95 -37.97
N ARG A 260 -9.81 -56.87 -37.00
CA ARG A 260 -9.38 -58.26 -37.24
C ARG A 260 -10.39 -59.04 -38.13
N GLU A 261 -11.51 -58.45 -38.51
CA GLU A 261 -12.49 -58.97 -39.49
C GLU A 261 -12.21 -58.51 -40.93
N THR A 262 -11.36 -57.50 -41.13
CA THR A 262 -11.01 -56.98 -42.45
C THR A 262 -9.50 -56.99 -42.60
N GLY A 263 -8.96 -58.13 -43.02
CA GLY A 263 -7.58 -58.17 -43.49
C GLY A 263 -7.45 -57.32 -44.74
N GLU A 264 -6.73 -56.21 -44.65
CA GLU A 264 -5.64 -55.81 -45.57
C GLU A 264 -5.20 -54.36 -45.32
N SER A 265 -3.88 -54.21 -45.16
CA SER A 265 -3.06 -53.01 -45.47
C SER A 265 -3.27 -51.72 -44.67
N ALA A 266 -2.33 -51.42 -43.76
CA ALA A 266 -1.68 -50.11 -43.68
C ALA A 266 -0.44 -50.16 -42.77
N GLU A 267 0.74 -50.08 -43.39
CA GLU A 267 2.04 -49.82 -42.78
C GLU A 267 2.07 -48.59 -41.84
N GLY A 268 2.78 -48.75 -40.72
CA GLY A 268 3.90 -47.89 -40.33
C GLY A 268 3.63 -46.50 -39.73
N ARG A 269 3.74 -46.38 -38.39
CA ARG A 269 4.48 -45.27 -37.72
C ARG A 269 4.79 -45.56 -36.25
N PRO A 270 5.96 -45.14 -35.71
CA PRO A 270 6.43 -45.56 -34.40
C PRO A 270 5.79 -44.74 -33.26
N ARG A 271 5.40 -45.45 -32.20
CA ARG A 271 4.97 -44.87 -30.92
C ARG A 271 6.21 -44.62 -30.06
N ARG A 272 6.52 -43.35 -29.79
CA ARG A 272 7.54 -42.95 -28.81
C ARG A 272 7.10 -43.38 -27.41
N GLU A 273 7.94 -44.20 -26.78
CA GLU A 273 7.91 -44.48 -25.34
C GLU A 273 8.13 -43.18 -24.56
N ASN A 274 7.31 -42.97 -23.52
CA ASN A 274 7.49 -41.92 -22.54
C ASN A 274 7.67 -42.63 -21.19
N THR A 275 8.92 -42.92 -20.83
CA THR A 275 9.26 -43.48 -19.52
C THR A 275 9.13 -42.40 -18.46
N ALA A 276 8.19 -42.63 -17.54
CA ALA A 276 8.08 -41.92 -16.29
C ALA A 276 9.37 -42.07 -15.46
N SER A 277 10.04 -40.96 -15.17
CA SER A 277 11.04 -40.90 -14.10
C SER A 277 10.37 -40.40 -12.83
N ARG A 278 10.01 -41.35 -11.97
CA ARG A 278 9.61 -41.13 -10.58
C ARG A 278 10.82 -41.55 -9.74
N ASN A 279 11.46 -40.58 -9.09
CA ASN A 279 12.14 -40.74 -7.79
C ASN A 279 12.94 -39.47 -7.45
N SER A 280 12.36 -38.58 -6.64
CA SER A 280 13.18 -37.75 -5.75
C SER A 280 12.99 -38.31 -4.33
N LYS A 281 14.04 -38.96 -3.86
CA LYS A 281 14.18 -39.41 -2.47
C LYS A 281 14.28 -38.18 -1.58
N THR A 282 13.43 -38.14 -0.56
CA THR A 282 13.56 -37.32 0.64
C THR A 282 14.96 -37.52 1.24
N ALA A 283 15.85 -36.56 1.06
CA ALA A 283 17.13 -36.51 1.74
C ALA A 283 16.92 -35.86 3.12
N ASN A 284 16.91 -36.68 4.17
CA ASN A 284 17.15 -36.20 5.54
C ASN A 284 18.63 -35.78 5.64
N ALA A 285 18.92 -34.54 5.26
CA ALA A 285 20.22 -33.93 5.55
C ALA A 285 20.24 -33.48 7.02
N ASN A 286 21.29 -33.87 7.75
CA ASN A 286 21.65 -33.24 9.01
C ASN A 286 21.86 -31.74 8.72
N ILE A 287 20.96 -30.90 9.25
CA ILE A 287 21.06 -29.45 9.09
C ILE A 287 22.13 -28.98 10.07
N ASP A 288 23.27 -28.54 9.54
CA ASP A 288 24.31 -27.88 10.31
C ASP A 288 23.81 -26.48 10.72
N ILE A 289 23.42 -26.35 11.99
CA ILE A 289 22.88 -25.11 12.56
C ILE A 289 23.87 -23.95 12.44
N ALA A 290 25.18 -24.22 12.56
CA ALA A 290 26.19 -23.17 12.47
C ALA A 290 26.29 -22.62 11.04
N LYS A 291 26.22 -23.52 10.04
CA LYS A 291 26.22 -23.14 8.63
C LYS A 291 24.98 -22.33 8.25
N VAL A 292 23.79 -22.77 8.67
CA VAL A 292 22.54 -22.05 8.43
C VAL A 292 22.54 -20.68 9.11
N SER A 293 23.03 -20.59 10.36
CA SER A 293 23.17 -19.31 11.04
C SER A 293 24.09 -18.34 10.30
N ALA A 294 25.26 -18.81 9.82
CA ALA A 294 26.19 -17.98 9.06
C ALA A 294 25.58 -17.48 7.73
N GLU A 295 24.82 -18.34 7.05
CA GLU A 295 24.09 -17.97 5.83
C GLU A 295 23.03 -16.90 6.10
N LEU A 296 22.22 -17.05 7.17
CA LEU A 296 21.22 -16.07 7.57
C LEU A 296 21.84 -14.73 7.97
N ASP A 297 22.97 -14.74 8.68
CA ASP A 297 23.69 -13.51 9.04
C ASP A 297 24.26 -12.81 7.80
N ALA A 298 24.84 -13.54 6.85
CA ALA A 298 25.33 -12.97 5.59
C ALA A 298 24.19 -12.35 4.77
N LEU A 299 23.03 -13.02 4.68
CA LEU A 299 21.85 -12.48 4.00
C LEU A 299 21.32 -11.22 4.67
N LEU A 300 21.23 -11.20 6.01
CA LEU A 300 20.80 -10.00 6.74
C LEU A 300 21.76 -8.83 6.56
N SER A 301 23.08 -9.07 6.61
CA SER A 301 24.09 -8.04 6.35
C SER A 301 24.04 -7.52 4.92
N SER A 302 23.81 -8.38 3.93
CA SER A 302 23.63 -7.92 2.55
C SER A 302 22.33 -7.13 2.36
N LEU A 303 21.24 -7.51 3.01
CA LEU A 303 19.99 -6.74 3.00
C LEU A 303 20.19 -5.37 3.68
N GLU A 304 20.97 -5.32 4.75
CA GLU A 304 21.35 -4.05 5.41
C GLU A 304 22.18 -3.14 4.49
N SER A 305 23.09 -3.68 3.68
CA SER A 305 23.88 -2.87 2.74
C SER A 305 23.03 -2.29 1.61
N LEU A 306 22.01 -3.01 1.14
CA LEU A 306 21.08 -2.46 0.14
C LEU A 306 20.33 -1.22 0.68
N LEU A 307 20.00 -1.19 1.97
CA LEU A 307 19.40 -0.01 2.61
C LEU A 307 20.34 1.21 2.69
N ALA A 308 21.61 1.09 2.30
CA ALA A 308 22.57 2.20 2.28
C ALA A 308 22.82 2.79 0.88
N LEU A 309 22.32 2.15 -0.18
CA LEU A 309 22.43 2.61 -1.56
C LEU A 309 21.78 3.99 -1.76
N ASP A 310 22.14 4.69 -2.83
CA ASP A 310 21.43 5.92 -3.21
C ASP A 310 20.01 5.62 -3.74
N ASP A 311 19.20 6.65 -4.01
CA ASP A 311 17.80 6.45 -4.38
C ASP A 311 17.59 5.78 -5.76
N GLU A 312 18.54 5.89 -6.67
CA GLU A 312 18.46 5.26 -8.00
C GLU A 312 18.95 3.80 -7.94
N GLU A 313 20.11 3.58 -7.32
CA GLU A 313 20.64 2.24 -7.04
C GLU A 313 19.65 1.42 -6.20
N PHE A 314 19.04 2.03 -5.18
CA PHE A 314 18.03 1.36 -4.34
C PHE A 314 16.76 0.99 -5.11
N ARG A 315 16.37 1.80 -6.10
CA ARG A 315 15.24 1.51 -6.98
C ARG A 315 15.53 0.28 -7.85
N GLN A 316 16.75 0.18 -8.36
CA GLN A 316 17.22 -0.94 -9.18
C GLN A 316 17.45 -2.21 -8.36
N ALA A 317 17.83 -2.09 -7.09
CA ALA A 317 18.04 -3.22 -6.16
C ALA A 317 16.77 -3.96 -5.73
N ARG A 318 15.59 -3.65 -6.30
CA ARG A 318 14.31 -4.26 -5.91
C ARG A 318 14.25 -5.76 -6.16
N GLU A 319 14.77 -6.23 -7.29
CA GLU A 319 14.84 -7.65 -7.62
C GLU A 319 15.79 -8.37 -6.66
N GLN A 320 16.98 -7.80 -6.44
CA GLN A 320 17.95 -8.32 -5.48
C GLN A 320 17.39 -8.42 -4.05
N TYR A 321 16.64 -7.43 -3.59
CA TYR A 321 15.93 -7.49 -2.30
C TYR A 321 14.90 -8.62 -2.25
N GLN A 322 14.14 -8.83 -3.32
CA GLN A 322 13.15 -9.91 -3.40
C GLN A 322 13.81 -11.28 -3.36
N ASP A 323 14.88 -11.48 -4.12
CA ASP A 323 15.64 -12.73 -4.17
C ASP A 323 16.26 -13.04 -2.81
N GLN A 324 16.95 -12.07 -2.19
CA GLN A 324 17.55 -12.26 -0.87
C GLN A 324 16.51 -12.50 0.24
N SER A 325 15.32 -11.89 0.12
CA SER A 325 14.20 -12.14 1.03
C SER A 325 13.65 -13.56 0.89
N GLN A 326 13.58 -14.09 -0.33
CA GLN A 326 13.19 -15.47 -0.59
C GLN A 326 14.25 -16.46 -0.09
N GLN A 327 15.53 -16.19 -0.37
CA GLN A 327 16.67 -16.98 0.13
C GLN A 327 16.68 -17.03 1.66
N PHE A 328 16.46 -15.90 2.33
CA PHE A 328 16.35 -15.86 3.79
C PHE A 328 15.19 -16.73 4.30
N SER A 329 14.03 -16.63 3.67
CA SER A 329 12.84 -17.41 4.04
C SER A 329 13.05 -18.91 3.82
N ALA A 330 13.79 -19.29 2.77
CA ALA A 330 14.13 -20.68 2.45
C ALA A 330 15.19 -21.25 3.41
N ALA A 331 16.17 -20.44 3.82
CA ALA A 331 17.20 -20.81 4.79
C ALA A 331 16.65 -20.91 6.23
N LEU A 332 15.52 -20.25 6.53
CA LEU A 332 14.90 -20.27 7.85
C LEU A 332 14.30 -21.65 8.19
N SER A 333 15.01 -22.42 9.00
CA SER A 333 14.60 -23.76 9.41
C SER A 333 13.89 -23.80 10.78
N PRO A 334 12.82 -24.60 10.96
CA PRO A 334 12.22 -24.86 12.27
C PRO A 334 13.19 -25.40 13.33
N LYS A 335 14.30 -26.03 12.90
CA LYS A 335 15.33 -26.59 13.80
C LYS A 335 16.16 -25.52 14.51
N LEU A 336 16.07 -24.24 14.12
CA LEU A 336 16.78 -23.13 14.74
C LEU A 336 16.22 -22.70 16.11
N GLY A 337 15.01 -23.14 16.47
CA GLY A 337 14.38 -22.84 17.76
C GLY A 337 14.38 -21.34 18.09
N ASN A 338 14.92 -20.97 19.26
CA ASN A 338 14.98 -19.57 19.70
C ASN A 338 15.84 -18.67 18.80
N ARG A 339 16.90 -19.21 18.17
CA ARG A 339 17.71 -18.42 17.23
C ARG A 339 16.90 -18.01 16.00
N GLY A 340 16.04 -18.91 15.51
CA GLY A 340 15.14 -18.62 14.39
C GLY A 340 14.22 -17.43 14.68
N LYS A 341 13.75 -17.28 15.92
CA LYS A 341 12.94 -16.12 16.34
C LYS A 341 13.71 -14.80 16.24
N ILE A 342 14.96 -14.78 16.71
CA ILE A 342 15.84 -13.60 16.64
C ILE A 342 16.08 -13.20 15.17
N TYR A 343 16.40 -14.16 14.29
CA TYR A 343 16.57 -13.89 12.87
C TYR A 343 15.27 -13.36 12.22
N THR A 344 14.12 -13.92 12.59
CA THR A 344 12.82 -13.48 12.09
C THR A 344 12.52 -12.04 12.53
N GLU A 345 12.83 -11.67 13.78
CA GLU A 345 12.66 -10.30 14.29
C GLU A 345 13.58 -9.30 13.58
N ARG A 346 14.85 -9.67 13.34
CA ARG A 346 15.78 -8.86 12.55
C ARG A 346 15.29 -8.66 11.12
N PHE A 347 14.89 -9.74 10.45
CA PHE A 347 14.38 -9.68 9.09
C PHE A 347 13.08 -8.88 8.97
N THR A 348 12.13 -9.05 9.90
CA THR A 348 10.88 -8.27 9.91
C THR A 348 11.14 -6.79 10.16
N THR A 349 12.13 -6.44 10.98
CA THR A 349 12.59 -5.07 11.17
C THR A 349 13.18 -4.50 9.87
N LEU A 350 14.06 -5.24 9.18
CA LEU A 350 14.60 -4.82 7.88
C LEU A 350 13.50 -4.65 6.84
N LYS A 351 12.59 -5.61 6.72
CA LYS A 351 11.44 -5.54 5.80
C LYS A 351 10.62 -4.27 6.00
N ARG A 352 10.33 -3.90 7.26
CA ARG A 352 9.63 -2.64 7.58
C ARG A 352 10.43 -1.42 7.12
N ARG A 353 11.75 -1.42 7.28
CA ARG A 353 12.63 -0.32 6.82
C ARG A 353 12.65 -0.23 5.30
N PHE A 354 12.71 -1.35 4.58
CA PHE A 354 12.57 -1.39 3.12
C PHE A 354 11.22 -0.86 2.66
N ASP A 355 10.11 -1.33 3.25
CA ASP A 355 8.77 -0.87 2.90
C ASP A 355 8.60 0.65 3.11
N THR A 356 9.13 1.16 4.22
CA THR A 356 9.16 2.61 4.50
C THR A 356 10.01 3.35 3.47
N ARG A 357 11.21 2.86 3.15
CA ARG A 357 12.10 3.50 2.16
C ARG A 357 11.50 3.48 0.75
N TYR A 358 10.91 2.37 0.30
CA TYR A 358 10.20 2.30 -0.98
C TYR A 358 9.01 3.24 -1.06
N LYS A 359 8.21 3.37 0.02
CA LYS A 359 7.10 4.34 0.07
C LYS A 359 7.57 5.79 0.08
N ALA A 360 8.77 6.01 0.60
CA ALA A 360 9.37 7.32 0.64
C ALA A 360 10.10 7.68 -0.66
N LEU A 361 10.48 6.73 -1.52
CA LEU A 361 11.24 7.02 -2.76
C LEU A 361 10.59 8.16 -3.58
N PRO A 362 11.40 9.05 -4.18
CA PRO A 362 10.88 10.09 -5.05
C PRO A 362 10.07 9.48 -6.20
N ASP A 363 8.82 9.90 -6.31
CA ASP A 363 8.01 9.59 -7.48
C ASP A 363 8.43 10.49 -8.66
N LYS A 364 7.87 10.22 -9.85
CA LYS A 364 8.23 10.97 -11.07
C LYS A 364 8.01 12.47 -10.92
N ARG A 365 7.00 12.87 -10.16
CA ARG A 365 6.68 14.28 -9.90
C ARG A 365 7.72 14.93 -8.99
N GLN A 366 8.12 14.25 -7.92
CA GLN A 366 9.19 14.71 -7.03
C GLN A 366 10.54 14.74 -7.74
N GLN A 367 10.85 13.77 -8.61
CA GLN A 367 12.06 13.78 -9.44
C GLN A 367 12.09 14.99 -10.38
N GLN A 368 10.98 15.29 -11.05
CA GLN A 368 10.85 16.49 -11.87
C GLN A 368 11.04 17.77 -11.04
N ARG A 369 10.44 17.83 -9.85
CA ARG A 369 10.64 18.97 -8.92
C ARG A 369 12.11 19.15 -8.55
N ILE A 370 12.81 18.06 -8.17
CA ILE A 370 14.24 18.10 -7.83
C ILE A 370 15.05 18.64 -9.01
N ALA A 371 14.79 18.13 -10.23
CA ALA A 371 15.50 18.57 -11.43
C ALA A 371 15.24 20.06 -11.75
N THR A 372 13.97 20.50 -11.67
CA THR A 372 13.60 21.89 -11.91
C THR A 372 14.19 22.84 -10.87
N VAL A 373 14.11 22.50 -9.57
CA VAL A 373 14.72 23.29 -8.50
C VAL A 373 16.23 23.39 -8.71
N SER A 374 16.91 22.27 -8.98
CA SER A 374 18.36 22.25 -9.21
C SER A 374 18.76 23.16 -10.38
N ALA A 375 18.08 23.06 -11.52
CA ALA A 375 18.37 23.89 -12.68
C ALA A 375 18.18 25.40 -12.41
N LEU A 376 17.12 25.77 -11.68
CA LEU A 376 16.87 27.17 -11.31
C LEU A 376 17.89 27.68 -10.29
N THR A 377 18.25 26.85 -9.29
CA THR A 377 19.26 27.23 -8.30
C THR A 377 20.64 27.36 -8.93
N ASP A 378 21.02 26.48 -9.85
CA ASP A 378 22.31 26.55 -10.54
C ASP A 378 22.44 27.86 -11.34
N LYS A 379 21.35 28.30 -11.98
CA LYS A 379 21.32 29.58 -12.71
C LYS A 379 21.46 30.78 -11.77
N LEU A 380 20.83 30.75 -10.59
CA LEU A 380 20.98 31.81 -9.58
C LEU A 380 22.36 31.77 -8.93
N ASP A 381 22.91 30.60 -8.64
CA ASP A 381 24.24 30.42 -8.07
C ASP A 381 25.32 30.97 -9.04
N ALA A 382 25.17 30.70 -10.34
CA ALA A 382 26.04 31.28 -11.37
C ALA A 382 25.92 32.81 -11.46
N PHE A 383 24.69 33.34 -11.34
CA PHE A 383 24.47 34.79 -11.31
C PHE A 383 25.12 35.43 -10.08
N GLU A 384 24.97 34.83 -8.91
CA GLU A 384 25.59 35.30 -7.67
C GLU A 384 27.11 35.26 -7.75
N ALA A 385 27.68 34.19 -8.29
CA ALA A 385 29.12 34.10 -8.52
C ALA A 385 29.62 35.24 -9.41
N SER A 386 28.86 35.59 -10.47
CA SER A 386 29.20 36.71 -11.35
C SER A 386 29.19 38.06 -10.60
N LEU A 387 28.18 38.29 -9.76
CA LEU A 387 28.06 39.52 -8.98
C LEU A 387 29.15 39.63 -7.90
N LEU A 388 29.51 38.53 -7.26
CA LEU A 388 30.57 38.47 -6.24
C LEU A 388 31.98 38.61 -6.84
N SER A 389 32.15 38.25 -8.12
CA SER A 389 33.43 38.37 -8.82
C SER A 389 33.76 39.80 -9.30
N ALA A 390 32.77 40.70 -9.29
CA ALA A 390 32.94 42.08 -9.72
C ALA A 390 33.84 42.87 -8.77
N LYS A 391 34.84 43.57 -9.33
CA LYS A 391 35.85 44.33 -8.57
C LYS A 391 35.43 45.77 -8.29
N ASP A 392 34.57 46.32 -9.13
CA ASP A 392 34.07 47.68 -9.04
C ASP A 392 32.57 47.77 -9.39
N ALA A 393 32.01 48.98 -9.30
CA ALA A 393 30.60 49.24 -9.52
C ALA A 393 30.16 49.03 -10.98
N ASP A 394 31.06 49.24 -11.94
CA ASP A 394 30.76 49.11 -13.38
C ASP A 394 30.75 47.62 -13.77
N GLU A 395 31.71 46.83 -13.29
CA GLU A 395 31.70 45.37 -13.41
C GLU A 395 30.45 44.77 -12.75
N PHE A 396 30.04 45.28 -11.58
CA PHE A 396 28.84 44.82 -10.88
C PHE A 396 27.56 45.12 -11.67
N ALA A 397 27.44 46.34 -12.20
CA ALA A 397 26.30 46.73 -13.03
C ALA A 397 26.25 45.92 -14.32
N THR A 398 27.39 45.62 -14.93
CA THR A 398 27.51 44.78 -16.13
C THR A 398 27.09 43.34 -15.85
N ALA A 399 27.61 42.72 -14.78
CA ALA A 399 27.23 41.37 -14.37
C ALA A 399 25.73 41.28 -14.06
N LYS A 400 25.17 42.30 -13.40
CA LYS A 400 23.74 42.42 -13.12
C LYS A 400 22.89 42.51 -14.39
N ALA A 401 23.31 43.30 -15.37
CA ALA A 401 22.61 43.47 -16.64
C ALA A 401 22.69 42.23 -17.54
N ALA A 402 23.71 41.39 -17.36
CA ALA A 402 23.89 40.15 -18.11
C ALA A 402 22.87 39.05 -17.74
N PHE A 403 22.15 39.21 -16.62
CA PHE A 403 21.11 38.25 -16.24
C PHE A 403 19.86 38.40 -17.11
N ASP A 404 19.58 37.38 -17.92
CA ASP A 404 18.38 37.34 -18.76
C ASP A 404 17.12 37.06 -17.92
N SER A 405 16.40 38.14 -17.61
CA SER A 405 15.15 38.11 -16.84
C SER A 405 13.96 37.61 -17.65
N GLU A 406 14.01 37.66 -18.98
CA GLU A 406 12.95 37.13 -19.84
C GLU A 406 13.08 35.61 -19.97
N ASP A 407 14.30 35.09 -20.15
CA ASP A 407 14.56 33.66 -20.12
C ASP A 407 14.12 33.05 -18.78
N TRP A 408 14.42 33.71 -17.64
CA TRP A 408 13.97 33.27 -16.31
C TRP A 408 12.45 33.07 -16.20
N LYS A 409 11.64 33.91 -16.87
CA LYS A 409 10.17 33.79 -16.87
C LYS A 409 9.69 32.62 -17.71
N THR A 410 10.44 32.24 -18.75
CA THR A 410 10.09 31.11 -19.64
C THR A 410 10.52 29.75 -19.11
N LEU A 411 11.42 29.70 -18.12
CA LEU A 411 11.84 28.46 -17.49
C LEU A 411 10.67 27.77 -16.77
N THR A 412 10.66 26.44 -16.85
CA THR A 412 9.69 25.62 -16.13
C THR A 412 9.83 25.85 -14.62
N LYS A 413 8.72 26.13 -13.93
CA LYS A 413 8.69 26.35 -12.48
C LYS A 413 8.39 25.05 -11.73
N PRO A 414 8.83 24.92 -10.46
CA PRO A 414 8.43 23.80 -9.61
C PRO A 414 6.91 23.74 -9.48
N ASP A 415 6.38 22.54 -9.27
CA ASP A 415 4.94 22.28 -9.13
C ASP A 415 4.35 22.73 -7.78
N ASP A 416 5.19 23.20 -6.86
CA ASP A 416 4.81 23.80 -5.58
C ASP A 416 5.29 25.25 -5.56
N ASP A 417 4.31 26.16 -5.51
CA ASP A 417 4.50 27.60 -5.58
C ASP A 417 5.40 28.15 -4.46
N SER A 418 5.55 27.42 -3.34
CA SER A 418 6.44 27.86 -2.25
C SER A 418 7.90 27.86 -2.67
N PHE A 419 8.36 26.92 -3.51
CA PHE A 419 9.72 26.94 -4.04
C PHE A 419 9.92 28.05 -5.06
N ALA A 420 8.95 28.21 -5.97
CA ALA A 420 8.98 29.29 -6.96
C ALA A 420 9.05 30.67 -6.28
N ALA A 421 8.26 30.88 -5.24
CA ALA A 421 8.25 32.13 -4.47
C ALA A 421 9.60 32.42 -3.81
N ILE A 422 10.28 31.42 -3.23
CA ILE A 422 11.62 31.61 -2.64
C ILE A 422 12.64 31.97 -3.72
N LEU A 423 12.62 31.27 -4.86
CA LEU A 423 13.56 31.51 -5.96
C LEU A 423 13.35 32.88 -6.63
N ASP A 424 12.10 33.27 -6.85
CA ASP A 424 11.77 34.57 -7.43
C ASP A 424 12.07 35.72 -6.43
N ALA A 425 11.85 35.51 -5.12
CA ALA A 425 12.25 36.47 -4.08
C ALA A 425 13.78 36.62 -3.98
N ARG A 426 14.52 35.50 -4.11
CA ARG A 426 15.98 35.49 -4.19
C ARG A 426 16.46 36.30 -5.38
N LEU A 427 15.95 36.02 -6.58
CA LEU A 427 16.29 36.79 -7.78
C LEU A 427 15.95 38.28 -7.63
N ALA A 428 14.76 38.61 -7.13
CA ALA A 428 14.35 40.00 -6.94
C ALA A 428 15.27 40.75 -5.96
N SER A 429 15.81 40.07 -4.96
CA SER A 429 16.76 40.64 -4.00
C SER A 429 18.14 40.88 -4.64
N LEU A 430 18.63 39.93 -5.45
CA LEU A 430 19.86 40.10 -6.23
C LEU A 430 19.74 41.26 -7.23
N LEU A 431 18.62 41.37 -7.93
CA LEU A 431 18.35 42.47 -8.86
C LEU A 431 18.13 43.82 -8.15
N LYS A 432 17.88 43.85 -6.85
CA LYS A 432 17.85 45.09 -6.06
C LYS A 432 19.22 45.49 -5.52
N ALA A 433 20.14 44.55 -5.35
CA ALA A 433 21.49 44.83 -4.88
C ALA A 433 22.21 45.80 -5.83
N THR A 434 22.98 46.73 -5.26
CA THR A 434 23.72 47.76 -6.01
C THR A 434 25.23 47.65 -5.82
N LYS A 435 25.68 46.92 -4.80
CA LYS A 435 27.09 46.76 -4.42
C LYS A 435 27.30 45.45 -3.65
N ALA A 436 28.54 44.99 -3.56
CA ALA A 436 28.92 43.77 -2.84
C ALA A 436 28.44 43.75 -1.37
N ALA A 437 28.49 44.88 -0.67
CA ALA A 437 28.00 44.97 0.72
C ALA A 437 26.50 44.69 0.90
N ASP A 438 25.69 44.84 -0.16
CA ASP A 438 24.28 44.46 -0.14
C ASP A 438 24.14 42.93 -0.21
N LEU A 439 25.03 42.25 -0.97
CA LEU A 439 25.07 40.79 -1.05
C LEU A 439 25.50 40.15 0.26
N ASP A 440 26.43 40.76 1.00
CA ASP A 440 26.84 40.27 2.33
C ASP A 440 25.66 40.25 3.31
N LYS A 441 24.81 41.28 3.29
CA LYS A 441 23.59 41.33 4.12
C LYS A 441 22.61 40.23 3.73
N LEU A 442 22.34 40.09 2.43
CA LEU A 442 21.48 39.04 1.91
C LEU A 442 22.02 37.65 2.25
N SER A 443 23.35 37.47 2.20
CA SER A 443 23.99 36.20 2.56
C SER A 443 23.86 35.87 4.04
N ASN A 444 23.93 36.87 4.92
CA ASN A 444 23.70 36.68 6.35
C ASN A 444 22.24 36.29 6.65
N GLU A 445 21.27 36.95 6.00
CA GLU A 445 19.84 36.64 6.14
C GLU A 445 19.52 35.22 5.62
N ALA A 446 20.08 34.85 4.46
CA ALA A 446 19.97 33.50 3.92
C ALA A 446 20.60 32.45 4.85
N ALA A 447 21.77 32.75 5.44
CA ALA A 447 22.45 31.85 6.37
C ALA A 447 21.64 31.63 7.66
N ILE A 448 21.01 32.66 8.21
CA ILE A 448 20.11 32.54 9.37
C ILE A 448 18.92 31.65 9.04
N SER A 449 18.31 31.86 7.86
CA SER A 449 17.16 31.07 7.41
C SER A 449 17.54 29.60 7.18
N ALA A 450 18.70 29.35 6.59
CA ALA A 450 19.24 28.01 6.38
C ALA A 450 19.61 27.30 7.70
N ALA A 451 20.22 28.01 8.65
CA ALA A 451 20.53 27.49 9.98
C ALA A 451 19.24 27.12 10.75
N ARG A 452 18.18 27.92 10.60
CA ARG A 452 16.85 27.59 11.13
C ARG A 452 16.32 26.27 10.56
N LEU A 453 16.32 26.10 9.24
CA LEU A 453 15.88 24.84 8.59
C LEU A 453 16.68 23.63 9.08
N CYS A 454 18.01 23.74 9.15
CA CYS A 454 18.87 22.67 9.66
C CYS A 454 18.51 22.31 11.12
N THR A 455 18.29 23.33 11.96
CA THR A 455 17.96 23.14 13.38
C THR A 455 16.57 22.51 13.57
N GLU A 456 15.58 22.88 12.76
CA GLU A 456 14.25 22.26 12.77
C GLU A 456 14.33 20.76 12.43
N LEU A 457 15.18 20.41 11.45
CA LEU A 457 15.41 19.00 11.08
C LEU A 457 16.17 18.24 12.18
N GLU A 458 17.20 18.83 12.79
CA GLU A 458 17.95 18.24 13.91
C GLU A 458 17.05 17.93 15.10
N ILE A 459 16.12 18.83 15.43
CA ILE A 459 15.12 18.59 16.48
C ILE A 459 14.25 17.38 16.11
N SER A 460 13.74 17.35 14.88
CA SER A 460 12.90 16.26 14.38
C SER A 460 13.62 14.91 14.40
N ALA A 461 14.92 14.92 14.06
CA ALA A 461 15.80 13.76 14.03
C ALA A 461 16.36 13.37 15.41
N ASN A 462 16.15 14.21 16.43
CA ASN A 462 16.80 14.12 17.74
C ASN A 462 18.34 14.00 17.62
N VAL A 463 18.95 14.85 16.78
CA VAL A 463 20.40 15.02 16.63
C VAL A 463 20.85 16.26 17.39
N ASP A 464 22.12 16.29 17.79
CA ASP A 464 22.75 17.45 18.42
C ASP A 464 22.85 18.62 17.45
N THR A 465 22.56 19.82 17.96
CA THR A 465 22.70 21.08 17.24
C THR A 465 24.07 21.69 17.57
N PRO A 466 24.78 22.33 16.61
CA PRO A 466 26.02 23.07 16.88
C PRO A 466 25.87 24.08 18.03
N SER A 467 26.95 24.33 18.77
CA SER A 467 26.93 25.23 19.95
C SER A 467 26.41 26.64 19.64
N ALA A 468 26.72 27.15 18.44
CA ALA A 468 26.27 28.46 17.97
C ALA A 468 24.73 28.57 17.87
N ASP A 469 24.03 27.47 17.61
CA ASP A 469 22.58 27.44 17.33
C ASP A 469 21.77 26.81 18.47
N GLN A 470 22.36 26.54 19.64
CA GLN A 470 21.65 25.97 20.79
C GLN A 470 20.51 26.86 21.29
N ALA A 471 20.68 28.18 21.24
CA ALA A 471 19.62 29.13 21.58
C ALA A 471 18.44 29.05 20.60
N LEU A 472 18.75 28.92 19.30
CA LEU A 472 17.76 28.74 18.24
C LEU A 472 17.02 27.41 18.40
N ARG A 473 17.72 26.32 18.76
CA ARG A 473 17.10 25.02 19.07
C ARG A 473 16.05 25.14 20.17
N MET A 474 16.38 25.79 21.28
CA MET A 474 15.45 25.99 22.39
C MET A 474 14.22 26.81 21.97
N GLN A 475 14.42 27.88 21.19
CA GLN A 475 13.32 28.67 20.64
C GLN A 475 12.39 27.83 19.76
N LEU A 476 12.96 27.06 18.83
CA LEU A 476 12.21 26.23 17.90
C LEU A 476 11.45 25.10 18.61
N GLN A 477 12.02 24.50 19.66
CA GLN A 477 11.32 23.50 20.46
C GLN A 477 10.09 24.11 21.17
N LEU A 478 10.19 25.34 21.66
CA LEU A 478 9.04 26.06 22.23
C LEU A 478 7.98 26.40 21.18
N GLU A 479 8.38 26.78 19.96
CA GLU A 479 7.48 27.00 18.83
C GLU A 479 6.78 25.71 18.38
N GLN A 480 7.51 24.60 18.27
CA GLN A 480 6.95 23.28 17.94
C GLN A 480 5.98 22.77 19.00
N LEU A 481 6.27 22.97 20.29
CA LEU A 481 5.33 22.62 21.36
C LEU A 481 4.01 23.39 21.26
N LYS A 482 4.02 24.63 20.75
CA LYS A 482 2.80 25.41 20.46
C LYS A 482 2.07 24.90 19.21
N ALA A 483 2.81 24.49 18.18
CA ALA A 483 2.26 24.08 16.88
C ALA A 483 1.75 22.62 16.83
N VAL A 484 2.39 21.71 17.56
CA VAL A 484 2.07 20.27 17.59
C VAL A 484 0.92 19.95 18.54
N PHE A 485 0.44 20.94 19.31
CA PHE A 485 -0.68 20.76 20.23
C PHE A 485 -1.96 20.39 19.46
N GLY A 486 -2.37 19.13 19.55
CA GLY A 486 -3.59 18.60 18.92
C GLY A 486 -3.43 18.04 17.50
N GLN A 487 -2.21 17.98 16.95
CA GLN A 487 -1.96 17.36 15.65
C GLN A 487 -1.64 15.86 15.77
N ALA A 488 -2.08 15.07 14.80
CA ALA A 488 -1.74 13.65 14.70
C ALA A 488 -0.24 13.46 14.43
N LYS A 489 0.35 12.40 15.00
CA LYS A 489 1.76 12.05 14.76
C LYS A 489 1.97 11.73 13.27
N ARG A 490 2.90 12.41 12.62
CA ARG A 490 3.28 12.15 11.21
C ARG A 490 3.79 10.71 11.06
N SER A 491 3.48 10.05 9.94
CA SER A 491 4.03 8.72 9.67
C SER A 491 5.52 8.83 9.31
N ALA A 492 6.29 7.75 9.47
CA ALA A 492 7.72 7.75 9.12
C ALA A 492 7.95 8.13 7.65
N ALA A 493 7.09 7.66 6.74
CA ALA A 493 7.15 8.04 5.32
C ALA A 493 6.90 9.54 5.10
N ASP A 494 5.96 10.14 5.83
CA ASP A 494 5.67 11.59 5.72
C ASP A 494 6.84 12.42 6.27
N VAL A 495 7.50 11.94 7.32
CA VAL A 495 8.69 12.60 7.89
C VAL A 495 9.84 12.59 6.86
N ILE A 496 10.07 11.48 6.18
CA ILE A 496 11.10 11.37 5.14
C ILE A 496 10.75 12.27 3.93
N LYS A 497 9.49 12.27 3.48
CA LYS A 497 9.04 13.16 2.39
C LYS A 497 9.23 14.63 2.75
N HIS A 498 8.83 15.01 3.95
CA HIS A 498 9.04 16.37 4.46
C HIS A 498 10.52 16.74 4.51
N SER A 499 11.40 15.85 4.99
CA SER A 499 12.85 16.07 4.99
C SER A 499 13.40 16.35 3.59
N ARG A 500 12.87 15.71 2.54
CA ARG A 500 13.30 15.99 1.16
C ARG A 500 12.83 17.35 0.67
N ASP A 501 11.59 17.71 0.95
CA ASP A 501 11.09 19.04 0.59
C ASP A 501 11.87 20.15 1.32
N GLU A 502 12.24 19.95 2.59
CA GLU A 502 13.12 20.88 3.31
C GLU A 502 14.54 20.94 2.73
N GLN A 503 15.06 19.84 2.18
CA GLN A 503 16.34 19.84 1.47
C GLN A 503 16.28 20.72 0.21
N LEU A 504 15.17 20.63 -0.54
CA LEU A 504 14.93 21.52 -1.69
C LEU A 504 14.76 22.97 -1.25
N ARG A 505 14.08 23.24 -0.12
CA ARG A 505 13.96 24.60 0.42
C ARG A 505 15.32 25.17 0.76
N LEU A 506 16.19 24.38 1.40
CA LEU A 506 17.56 24.76 1.71
C LEU A 506 18.34 25.13 0.44
N GLN A 507 18.18 24.37 -0.65
CA GLN A 507 18.84 24.67 -1.93
C GLN A 507 18.36 25.99 -2.56
N CYS A 508 17.07 26.30 -2.42
CA CYS A 508 16.49 27.54 -2.91
C CYS A 508 17.01 28.79 -2.20
N LEU A 509 17.49 28.66 -0.95
CA LEU A 509 18.02 29.78 -0.19
C LEU A 509 19.36 30.28 -0.76
N GLY A 510 19.51 31.60 -0.74
CA GLY A 510 20.73 32.30 -1.11
C GLY A 510 20.51 33.81 -1.20
N PRO A 511 21.56 34.59 -1.45
CA PRO A 511 22.92 34.16 -1.78
C PRO A 511 23.65 33.48 -0.62
N LEU A 512 24.52 32.51 -0.92
CA LEU A 512 25.38 31.86 0.06
C LEU A 512 26.73 31.53 -0.58
N SER A 513 27.83 31.70 0.16
CA SER A 513 29.15 31.27 -0.34
C SER A 513 29.16 29.75 -0.56
N PRO A 514 29.95 29.24 -1.53
CA PRO A 514 30.07 27.80 -1.78
C PRO A 514 30.46 27.00 -0.53
N GLU A 515 31.35 27.56 0.28
CA GLU A 515 31.80 26.99 1.56
C GLU A 515 30.65 26.88 2.56
N LYS A 516 29.85 27.95 2.72
CA LYS A 516 28.72 27.96 3.65
C LYS A 516 27.59 27.03 3.18
N ARG A 517 27.34 26.97 1.87
CA ARG A 517 26.38 26.05 1.25
C ARG A 517 26.78 24.60 1.52
N LYS A 518 28.08 24.28 1.40
CA LYS A 518 28.61 22.95 1.73
C LYS A 518 28.45 22.61 3.21
N GLU A 519 28.86 23.51 4.12
CA GLU A 519 28.71 23.33 5.57
C GLU A 519 27.25 23.05 5.99
N LEU A 520 26.31 23.85 5.49
CA LEU A 520 24.89 23.71 5.80
C LEU A 520 24.30 22.41 5.22
N ARG A 521 24.75 21.99 4.02
CA ARG A 521 24.30 20.75 3.40
C ARG A 521 24.80 19.52 4.17
N GLU A 522 26.07 19.50 4.55
CA GLU A 522 26.63 18.42 5.39
C GLU A 522 25.89 18.32 6.72
N ARG A 523 25.62 19.46 7.37
CA ARG A 523 24.82 19.53 8.59
C ARG A 523 23.40 18.96 8.40
N PHE A 524 22.73 19.35 7.33
CA PHE A 524 21.38 18.86 7.00
C PHE A 524 21.37 17.35 6.74
N ASP A 525 22.33 16.86 5.95
CA ASP A 525 22.41 15.46 5.52
C ASP A 525 22.62 14.51 6.72
N VAL A 526 23.34 14.93 7.76
CA VAL A 526 23.48 14.18 9.02
C VAL A 526 22.13 13.96 9.71
N ALA A 527 21.30 15.01 9.81
CA ALA A 527 19.97 14.92 10.42
C ALA A 527 19.00 14.11 9.53
N ALA A 528 19.01 14.35 8.22
CA ALA A 528 18.19 13.61 7.26
C ALA A 528 18.50 12.10 7.26
N ALA A 529 19.79 11.73 7.33
CA ALA A 529 20.21 10.33 7.40
C ALA A 529 19.66 9.60 8.64
N LYS A 530 19.52 10.29 9.78
CA LYS A 530 18.93 9.70 10.99
C LYS A 530 17.42 9.51 10.85
N LEU A 531 16.72 10.45 10.21
CA LEU A 531 15.29 10.31 9.89
C LEU A 531 15.02 9.15 8.93
N ASN A 532 15.95 8.86 8.02
CA ASN A 532 15.85 7.72 7.10
C ASN A 532 16.13 6.36 7.78
N ARG A 533 16.78 6.36 8.96
CA ARG A 533 17.14 5.13 9.69
C ARG A 533 16.11 4.70 10.72
N GLY A 534 15.40 5.66 11.34
CA GLY A 534 14.35 5.44 12.34
C GLY A 534 13.01 5.08 11.71
#